data_AF-A0A8J4TAN8-F1
#
_entry.id   AF-A0A8J4TAN8-F1
#
_cell.length_a   1.000
_cell.length_b   1.000
_cell.length_c   1.000
_cell.angle_alpha   90.00
_cell.angle_beta   90.00
_cell.angle_gamma   90.00
#
_symmetry.space_group_name_H-M   'P 1'
#
loop_
_entity.id
_entity.type
_entity.pdbx_description
1 polymer ?
#
loop_
_entity_poly.entity_id
_entity_poly.type
_entity_poly.pdbx_seq_one_letter_code
_entity_poly.pdbx_strand_id
1 'polypeptide(L)'
;SWKNSKKFLSRHHLNDQTNILKCNHQHSTNQGDLNNENGHSLSFSDQKDSIQERAENLLDATKSLWDKRKSFNDQMLISSERREQLKKDVDYLHERKVKCQSIIRENDAKRWRALQKFCTDNHLCTVRKKEKHQLNAELRKAKETYATLSAKAADLRKYENYMMKVIASLPKDYIKLADDVIAGLMMRYNTLYETNSSLRKEMEAKSEEVRIAQSDLKHLVEAHRILLFGKNSELSELYTHREKMNDEYQGAQQSLVHSHDDLAHQISNFKTVIRSINNLTGKLVRSYEPEIGGMQLLTKVHNMSLPSRIRLIEERTLAMRSIISQLACDTGTLPISTCCRPELEPAHPTAVTAASASEFTLLSKLTSAQSDVAQ
;
A
#
# COMPACT_ATOMS: atom_id res chain seq x y z
N SER A 1 46.12 3.40 38.70
CA SER A 1 46.48 3.76 40.09
C SER A 1 47.42 4.97 40.15
N TRP A 2 46.99 6.17 39.70
CA TRP A 2 47.91 7.33 39.51
C TRP A 2 47.43 8.68 40.10
N LYS A 3 46.30 8.72 40.84
CA LYS A 3 45.77 9.98 41.40
C LYS A 3 46.48 10.48 42.69
N ASN A 4 47.25 9.65 43.39
CA ASN A 4 47.81 10.02 44.71
C ASN A 4 49.15 10.78 44.66
N SER A 5 49.93 10.71 43.58
CA SER A 5 51.30 11.25 43.57
C SER A 5 51.36 12.79 43.68
N LYS A 6 50.41 13.52 43.07
CA LYS A 6 50.37 14.99 43.16
C LYS A 6 50.15 15.56 44.58
N LYS A 7 49.64 14.77 45.53
CA LYS A 7 49.49 15.23 46.94
C LYS A 7 50.78 15.18 47.76
N PHE A 8 51.85 14.54 47.27
CA PHE A 8 53.08 14.36 48.05
C PHE A 8 54.09 15.52 47.90
N LEU A 9 54.01 16.31 46.82
CA LEU A 9 55.01 17.34 46.51
C LEU A 9 54.73 18.74 47.06
N SER A 10 53.48 19.05 47.42
CA SER A 10 53.14 20.34 48.06
C SER A 10 53.32 20.35 49.59
N ARG A 11 53.86 19.28 50.20
CA ARG A 11 53.91 19.10 51.66
C ARG A 11 55.29 19.21 52.32
N HIS A 12 56.34 19.46 51.53
CA HIS A 12 57.73 19.54 52.01
C HIS A 12 58.35 20.95 51.94
N HIS A 13 57.56 21.99 51.66
CA HIS A 13 58.07 23.38 51.56
C HIS A 13 57.59 24.33 52.67
N LEU A 14 56.87 23.82 53.67
CA LEU A 14 56.50 24.54 54.91
C LEU A 14 56.77 23.66 56.15
N ASN A 15 58.04 23.57 56.55
CA ASN A 15 58.50 23.44 57.93
C ASN A 15 60.04 23.36 57.96
N ASP A 16 60.70 24.51 58.11
CA ASP A 16 62.13 24.56 58.52
C ASP A 16 62.50 25.93 59.15
N GLN A 17 61.53 26.62 59.77
CA GLN A 17 61.73 27.87 60.51
C GLN A 17 60.88 27.93 61.79
N THR A 18 61.15 27.03 62.73
CA THR A 18 60.89 27.25 64.17
C THR A 18 61.68 26.25 65.00
N ASN A 19 62.75 26.70 65.67
CA ASN A 19 63.18 26.33 67.03
C ASN A 19 64.66 26.69 67.28
N ILE A 20 64.90 27.95 67.63
CA ILE A 20 66.03 28.33 68.49
C ILE A 20 65.42 29.08 69.68
N LEU A 21 64.90 28.32 70.65
CA LEU A 21 64.43 28.85 71.92
C LEU A 21 65.52 28.68 72.98
N LYS A 22 66.06 29.83 73.42
CA LYS A 22 66.58 30.14 74.76
C LYS A 22 67.25 29.01 75.55
N CYS A 23 68.57 29.12 75.72
CA CYS A 23 69.23 28.69 76.96
C CYS A 23 69.92 29.87 77.64
N ASN A 24 69.34 30.28 78.77
CA ASN A 24 69.93 30.85 79.98
C ASN A 24 71.09 31.85 79.84
N HIS A 25 70.79 33.11 80.13
CA HIS A 25 71.74 34.03 80.77
C HIS A 25 71.09 34.64 82.02
N GLN A 26 71.12 33.89 83.12
CA GLN A 26 70.69 34.33 84.46
C GLN A 26 71.62 33.75 85.54
N HIS A 27 71.68 34.46 86.66
CA HIS A 27 72.69 34.34 87.72
C HIS A 27 72.67 33.03 88.51
N SER A 28 73.87 32.57 88.88
CA SER A 28 74.34 32.53 90.27
C SER A 28 75.86 32.82 90.23
N THR A 29 76.52 33.64 91.06
CA THR A 29 76.37 34.04 92.48
C THR A 29 76.42 32.89 93.48
N ASN A 30 77.60 32.66 94.06
CA ASN A 30 77.84 32.73 95.50
C ASN A 30 79.36 32.69 95.76
N GLN A 31 79.92 33.66 96.51
CA GLN A 31 80.01 33.75 97.99
C GLN A 31 81.08 32.81 98.57
N GLY A 32 81.84 33.31 99.54
CA GLY A 32 82.96 32.60 100.18
C GLY A 32 84.29 33.38 100.15
N ASP A 33 84.82 33.90 101.25
CA ASP A 33 84.15 34.21 102.52
C ASP A 33 84.93 35.24 103.36
N LEU A 34 84.18 35.98 104.19
CA LEU A 34 84.45 36.42 105.57
C LEU A 34 85.77 37.12 106.02
N ASN A 35 85.55 38.03 106.99
CA ASN A 35 86.40 38.43 108.12
C ASN A 35 87.56 39.43 107.95
N ASN A 36 87.93 40.18 109.00
CA ASN A 36 87.09 40.86 110.03
C ASN A 36 87.95 41.90 110.78
N GLU A 37 87.29 42.90 111.39
CA GLU A 37 87.60 43.55 112.68
C GLU A 37 89.00 44.10 113.07
N ASN A 38 88.94 45.22 113.82
CA ASN A 38 89.92 45.71 114.81
C ASN A 38 91.31 46.16 114.31
N GLY A 39 91.99 47.11 114.96
CA GLY A 39 91.55 47.98 116.05
C GLY A 39 92.73 48.65 116.79
N HIS A 40 92.51 49.86 117.30
CA HIS A 40 93.24 50.51 118.41
C HIS A 40 94.78 50.74 118.35
N SER A 41 95.11 52.04 118.23
CA SER A 41 95.90 52.84 119.20
C SER A 41 97.45 52.79 119.32
N LEU A 42 97.98 54.02 119.39
CA LEU A 42 99.04 54.55 120.28
C LEU A 42 100.55 54.44 119.97
N SER A 43 101.26 55.45 120.51
CA SER A 43 102.68 55.54 120.90
C SER A 43 103.79 54.99 119.98
N PHE A 44 104.28 55.90 119.14
CA PHE A 44 105.67 56.41 119.13
C PHE A 44 106.69 55.77 120.11
N SER A 45 107.90 55.47 119.60
CA SER A 45 109.18 55.12 120.30
C SER A 45 109.50 53.64 120.58
N ASP A 46 110.07 52.94 119.60
CA ASP A 46 111.43 52.36 119.66
C ASP A 46 111.76 51.72 118.29
N GLN A 47 112.54 52.33 117.40
CA GLN A 47 113.97 52.72 117.48
C GLN A 47 115.00 51.58 117.48
N LYS A 48 114.71 50.47 116.78
CA LYS A 48 115.48 50.13 115.55
C LYS A 48 114.93 48.96 114.71
N ASP A 49 114.39 47.93 115.34
CA ASP A 49 114.23 46.63 114.65
C ASP A 49 112.97 46.52 113.76
N SER A 50 111.92 47.30 114.02
CA SER A 50 110.64 47.23 113.26
C SER A 50 110.72 47.73 111.81
N ILE A 51 111.84 48.32 111.39
CA ILE A 51 112.09 48.67 109.98
C ILE A 51 112.43 47.39 109.18
N GLN A 52 113.15 46.45 109.78
CA GLN A 52 113.57 45.19 109.14
C GLN A 52 112.36 44.29 108.87
N GLU A 53 111.57 43.99 109.91
CA GLU A 53 110.35 43.18 109.81
C GLU A 53 109.34 43.79 108.82
N ARG A 54 109.21 45.12 108.77
CA ARG A 54 108.30 45.80 107.84
C ARG A 54 108.82 45.77 106.40
N ALA A 55 110.14 45.78 106.18
CA ALA A 55 110.75 45.58 104.87
C ALA A 55 110.58 44.12 104.40
N GLU A 56 110.73 43.15 105.30
CA GLU A 56 110.54 41.71 105.01
C GLU A 56 109.08 41.39 104.69
N ASN A 57 108.13 41.90 105.47
CA ASN A 57 106.69 41.81 105.15
C ASN A 57 106.34 42.48 103.81
N LEU A 58 106.98 43.61 103.45
CA LEU A 58 106.81 44.22 102.13
C LEU A 58 107.43 43.37 101.01
N LEU A 59 108.55 42.69 101.28
CA LEU A 59 109.19 41.76 100.33
C LEU A 59 108.31 40.53 100.06
N ASP A 60 107.79 39.88 101.10
CA ASP A 60 106.91 38.72 100.94
C ASP A 60 105.52 39.11 100.40
N ALA A 61 104.99 40.30 100.72
CA ALA A 61 103.81 40.84 100.05
C ALA A 61 104.07 41.09 98.55
N THR A 62 105.22 41.65 98.20
CA THR A 62 105.63 41.88 96.79
C THR A 62 105.78 40.55 96.04
N LYS A 63 106.39 39.55 96.67
CA LYS A 63 106.56 38.18 96.15
C LYS A 63 105.22 37.47 95.98
N SER A 64 104.34 37.52 96.98
CA SER A 64 102.98 36.96 96.91
C SER A 64 102.13 37.62 95.82
N LEU A 65 102.26 38.94 95.63
CA LEU A 65 101.62 39.66 94.52
C LEU A 65 102.23 39.28 93.16
N TRP A 66 103.54 39.01 93.09
CA TRP A 66 104.20 38.54 91.87
C TRP A 66 103.77 37.12 91.51
N ASP A 67 103.73 36.19 92.47
CA ASP A 67 103.26 34.80 92.27
C ASP A 67 101.78 34.75 91.91
N LYS A 68 100.93 35.59 92.53
CA LYS A 68 99.51 35.74 92.13
C LYS A 68 99.37 36.32 90.72
N ARG A 69 100.17 37.34 90.37
CA ARG A 69 100.17 37.93 89.01
C ARG A 69 100.66 36.92 87.96
N LYS A 70 101.67 36.12 88.29
CA LYS A 70 102.17 35.02 87.45
C LYS A 70 101.10 33.95 87.25
N SER A 71 100.55 33.40 88.34
CA SER A 71 99.46 32.40 88.28
C SER A 71 98.23 32.89 87.50
N PHE A 72 97.83 34.16 87.68
CA PHE A 72 96.76 34.76 86.88
C PHE A 72 97.14 34.89 85.40
N ASN A 73 98.38 35.28 85.08
CA ASN A 73 98.86 35.35 83.70
C ASN A 73 98.93 33.96 83.03
N ASP A 74 99.37 32.94 83.77
CA ASP A 74 99.43 31.55 83.31
C ASP A 74 98.00 31.00 83.06
N GLN A 75 97.04 31.28 83.96
CA GLN A 75 95.62 30.98 83.73
C GLN A 75 95.04 31.76 82.56
N MET A 76 95.43 33.02 82.36
CA MET A 76 94.98 33.85 81.23
C MET A 76 95.54 33.34 79.90
N LEU A 77 96.77 32.82 79.88
CA LEU A 77 97.39 32.15 78.73
C LEU A 77 96.62 30.87 78.38
N ILE A 78 96.43 29.95 79.34
CA ILE A 78 95.65 28.71 79.16
C ILE A 78 94.21 29.01 78.70
N SER A 79 93.58 30.06 79.24
CA SER A 79 92.26 30.53 78.84
C SER A 79 92.26 31.15 77.43
N SER A 80 93.37 31.74 76.98
CA SER A 80 93.56 32.21 75.61
C SER A 80 93.71 31.04 74.63
N GLU A 81 94.60 30.10 74.92
CA GLU A 81 94.81 28.88 74.13
C GLU A 81 93.52 28.06 74.00
N ARG A 82 92.78 27.88 75.09
CA ARG A 82 91.49 27.16 75.08
C ARG A 82 90.43 27.87 74.25
N ARG A 83 90.41 29.22 74.22
CA ARG A 83 89.52 29.99 73.34
C ARG A 83 89.94 29.88 71.87
N GLU A 84 91.24 29.87 71.59
CA GLU A 84 91.75 29.69 70.23
C GLU A 84 91.46 28.27 69.70
N GLN A 85 91.63 27.23 70.53
CA GLN A 85 91.28 25.86 70.15
C GLN A 85 89.77 25.71 69.95
N LEU A 86 88.93 26.22 70.87
CA LEU A 86 87.48 26.20 70.69
C LEU A 86 87.05 26.91 69.40
N LYS A 87 87.72 28.01 69.02
CA LYS A 87 87.48 28.66 67.73
C LYS A 87 87.83 27.74 66.55
N LYS A 88 89.01 27.10 66.56
CA LYS A 88 89.41 26.12 65.53
C LYS A 88 88.41 24.97 65.41
N ASP A 89 87.92 24.46 66.53
CA ASP A 89 86.92 23.39 66.57
C ASP A 89 85.56 23.83 66.00
N VAL A 90 85.12 25.06 66.31
CA VAL A 90 83.89 25.66 65.75
C VAL A 90 84.02 25.91 64.26
N ASP A 91 85.14 26.47 63.80
CA ASP A 91 85.42 26.73 62.38
C ASP A 91 85.46 25.42 61.57
N TYR A 92 86.09 24.37 62.11
CA TYR A 92 86.11 23.02 61.53
C TYR A 92 84.71 22.37 61.47
N LEU A 93 83.93 22.47 62.55
CA LEU A 93 82.54 21.99 62.55
C LEU A 93 81.66 22.77 61.56
N HIS A 94 81.93 24.06 61.35
CA HIS A 94 81.26 24.87 60.34
C HIS A 94 81.62 24.42 58.91
N GLU A 95 82.91 24.25 58.59
CA GLU A 95 83.35 23.74 57.28
C GLU A 95 82.73 22.37 57.00
N ARG A 96 82.78 21.46 57.98
CA ARG A 96 82.17 20.12 57.87
C ARG A 96 80.66 20.19 57.66
N LYS A 97 79.94 21.10 58.32
CA LYS A 97 78.50 21.34 58.09
C LYS A 97 78.23 21.82 56.67
N VAL A 98 78.99 22.80 56.17
CA VAL A 98 78.86 23.31 54.79
C VAL A 98 79.16 22.22 53.76
N LYS A 99 80.19 21.39 53.99
CA LYS A 99 80.56 20.25 53.15
C LYS A 99 79.45 19.20 53.09
N CYS A 100 78.89 18.81 54.24
CA CYS A 100 77.72 17.93 54.31
C CYS A 100 76.50 18.53 53.58
N GLN A 101 76.18 19.80 53.77
CA GLN A 101 75.10 20.50 53.07
C GLN A 101 75.33 20.60 51.55
N SER A 102 76.59 20.63 51.10
CA SER A 102 76.92 20.54 49.68
C SER A 102 76.65 19.14 49.12
N ILE A 103 77.12 18.09 49.81
CA ILE A 103 76.93 16.68 49.43
C ILE A 103 75.44 16.31 49.39
N ILE A 104 74.64 16.76 50.36
CA ILE A 104 73.18 16.54 50.38
C ILE A 104 72.53 17.15 49.14
N ARG A 105 72.77 18.45 48.87
CA ARG A 105 72.22 19.14 47.70
C ARG A 105 72.65 18.49 46.38
N GLU A 106 73.89 18.02 46.28
CA GLU A 106 74.38 17.33 45.09
C GLU A 106 73.73 15.94 44.91
N ASN A 107 73.52 15.20 46.02
CA ASN A 107 72.83 13.91 46.01
C ASN A 107 71.35 14.06 45.62
N ASP A 108 70.64 15.02 46.21
CA ASP A 108 69.26 15.34 45.83
C ASP A 108 69.18 15.78 44.37
N ALA A 109 70.12 16.61 43.88
CA ALA A 109 70.15 16.99 42.47
C ALA A 109 70.43 15.79 41.53
N LYS A 110 71.26 14.80 41.94
CA LYS A 110 71.46 13.53 41.23
C LYS A 110 70.18 12.68 41.23
N ARG A 111 69.50 12.56 42.39
CA ARG A 111 68.23 11.84 42.56
C ARG A 111 67.11 12.45 41.72
N TRP A 112 66.98 13.78 41.70
CA TRP A 112 66.02 14.51 40.87
C TRP A 112 66.27 14.29 39.39
N ARG A 113 67.52 14.40 38.92
CA ARG A 113 67.88 14.12 37.52
C ARG A 113 67.58 12.67 37.12
N ALA A 114 67.88 11.70 37.99
CA ALA A 114 67.58 10.28 37.75
C ALA A 114 66.06 10.02 37.68
N LEU A 115 65.27 10.59 38.60
CA LEU A 115 63.82 10.47 38.62
C LEU A 115 63.17 11.14 37.41
N GLN A 116 63.64 12.33 37.02
CA GLN A 116 63.18 13.04 35.83
C GLN A 116 63.42 12.20 34.57
N LYS A 117 64.65 11.67 34.39
CA LYS A 117 64.98 10.78 33.27
C LYS A 117 64.11 9.52 33.25
N PHE A 118 63.92 8.86 34.39
CA PHE A 118 63.04 7.69 34.48
C PHE A 118 61.61 8.03 34.03
N CYS A 119 61.08 9.18 34.46
CA CYS A 119 59.75 9.63 34.07
C CYS A 119 59.65 9.95 32.56
N THR A 120 60.65 10.61 31.96
CA THR A 120 60.66 10.87 30.51
C THR A 120 60.78 9.59 29.69
N ASP A 121 61.70 8.70 30.08
CA ASP A 121 61.98 7.46 29.36
C ASP A 121 60.78 6.49 29.44
N ASN A 122 60.12 6.40 30.59
CA ASN A 122 58.89 5.61 30.76
C ASN A 122 57.70 6.21 30.00
N HIS A 123 57.56 7.54 29.95
CA HIS A 123 56.53 8.19 29.13
C HIS A 123 56.75 7.92 27.64
N LEU A 124 57.98 8.12 27.14
CA LEU A 124 58.37 7.87 25.76
C LEU A 124 58.21 6.39 25.36
N CYS A 125 58.55 5.46 26.26
CA CYS A 125 58.29 4.03 26.11
C CYS A 125 56.78 3.73 26.00
N THR A 126 55.95 4.42 26.79
CA THR A 126 54.49 4.28 26.75
C THR A 126 53.89 4.82 25.45
N VAL A 127 54.37 5.96 24.95
CA VAL A 127 53.95 6.54 23.65
C VAL A 127 54.32 5.59 22.50
N ARG A 128 55.60 5.21 22.39
CA ARG A 128 56.10 4.31 21.33
C ARG A 128 55.41 2.94 21.32
N LYS A 129 55.00 2.43 22.49
CA LYS A 129 54.20 1.19 22.59
C LYS A 129 52.79 1.34 22.00
N LYS A 130 52.14 2.49 22.21
CA LYS A 130 50.81 2.78 21.62
C LYS A 130 50.91 2.97 20.11
N GLU A 131 51.85 3.80 19.67
CA GLU A 131 52.17 4.07 18.26
C GLU A 131 52.47 2.76 17.51
N LYS A 132 53.37 1.92 18.04
CA LYS A 132 53.65 0.58 17.48
C LYS A 132 52.38 -0.29 17.40
N HIS A 133 51.48 -0.23 18.39
CA HIS A 133 50.23 -1.00 18.34
C HIS A 133 49.26 -0.47 17.27
N GLN A 134 49.13 0.85 17.13
CA GLN A 134 48.30 1.50 16.11
C GLN A 134 48.79 1.15 14.69
N LEU A 135 50.09 1.36 14.42
CA LEU A 135 50.70 1.03 13.12
C LEU A 135 50.57 -0.48 12.78
N ASN A 136 50.67 -1.38 13.76
CA ASN A 136 50.45 -2.82 13.53
C ASN A 136 48.96 -3.17 13.29
N ALA A 137 48.01 -2.38 13.80
CA ALA A 137 46.59 -2.55 13.51
C ALA A 137 46.23 -2.04 12.10
N GLU A 138 46.82 -0.90 11.69
CA GLU A 138 46.68 -0.35 10.34
C GLU A 138 47.33 -1.26 9.30
N LEU A 139 48.54 -1.77 9.56
CA LEU A 139 49.23 -2.72 8.68
C LEU A 139 48.44 -4.02 8.48
N ARG A 140 47.73 -4.51 9.51
CA ARG A 140 46.83 -5.66 9.38
C ARG A 140 45.63 -5.33 8.50
N LYS A 141 44.92 -4.23 8.76
CA LYS A 141 43.80 -3.76 7.91
C LYS A 141 44.23 -3.61 6.45
N ALA A 142 45.40 -3.04 6.19
CA ALA A 142 45.95 -2.87 4.85
C ALA A 142 46.27 -4.21 4.15
N LYS A 143 46.72 -5.23 4.90
CA LYS A 143 46.90 -6.60 4.37
C LYS A 143 45.57 -7.32 4.12
N GLU A 144 44.60 -7.14 5.01
CA GLU A 144 43.24 -7.69 4.90
C GLU A 144 42.51 -7.10 3.67
N THR A 145 42.59 -5.78 3.45
CA THR A 145 42.03 -5.14 2.25
C THR A 145 42.81 -5.51 0.98
N TYR A 146 44.14 -5.56 1.02
CA TYR A 146 44.96 -6.01 -0.12
C TYR A 146 44.61 -7.45 -0.53
N ALA A 147 44.52 -8.38 0.42
CA ALA A 147 44.13 -9.77 0.13
C ALA A 147 42.72 -9.84 -0.48
N THR A 148 41.77 -9.08 0.06
CA THR A 148 40.39 -9.00 -0.47
C THR A 148 40.34 -8.43 -1.89
N LEU A 149 41.12 -7.38 -2.18
CA LEU A 149 41.20 -6.77 -3.51
C LEU A 149 41.94 -7.67 -4.51
N SER A 150 43.01 -8.36 -4.08
CA SER A 150 43.74 -9.33 -4.89
C SER A 150 42.87 -10.53 -5.26
N ALA A 151 42.06 -11.04 -4.33
CA ALA A 151 41.09 -12.10 -4.62
C ALA A 151 40.04 -11.63 -5.64
N LYS A 152 39.43 -10.45 -5.44
CA LYS A 152 38.48 -9.86 -6.39
C LYS A 152 39.10 -9.62 -7.78
N ALA A 153 40.35 -9.18 -7.85
CA ALA A 153 41.06 -8.99 -9.11
C ALA A 153 41.29 -10.33 -9.84
N ALA A 154 41.71 -11.38 -9.12
CA ALA A 154 41.83 -12.72 -9.68
C ALA A 154 40.48 -13.27 -10.16
N ASP A 155 39.39 -13.01 -9.42
CA ASP A 155 38.03 -13.37 -9.82
C ASP A 155 37.55 -12.62 -11.07
N LEU A 156 37.88 -11.33 -11.21
CA LEU A 156 37.50 -10.54 -12.39
C LEU A 156 38.35 -10.88 -13.63
N ARG A 157 39.57 -11.37 -13.44
CA ARG A 157 40.52 -11.73 -14.52
C ARG A 157 39.96 -12.77 -15.50
N LYS A 158 39.01 -13.61 -15.08
CA LYS A 158 38.32 -14.55 -15.99
C LYS A 158 37.42 -13.84 -17.00
N TYR A 159 36.80 -12.72 -16.61
CA TYR A 159 35.99 -11.88 -17.50
C TYR A 159 36.86 -10.97 -18.38
N GLU A 160 37.96 -10.44 -17.85
CA GLU A 160 39.00 -9.74 -18.62
C GLU A 160 39.53 -10.61 -19.77
N ASN A 161 39.99 -11.83 -19.45
CA ASN A 161 40.46 -12.81 -20.43
C ASN A 161 39.39 -13.21 -21.46
N TYR A 162 38.11 -13.17 -21.10
CA TYR A 162 36.99 -13.42 -22.01
C TYR A 162 36.73 -12.21 -22.92
N MET A 163 36.66 -10.99 -22.38
CA MET A 163 36.51 -9.75 -23.15
C MET A 163 37.66 -9.56 -24.14
N MET A 164 38.90 -9.81 -23.74
CA MET A 164 40.05 -9.74 -24.66
C MET A 164 39.96 -10.76 -25.81
N LYS A 165 39.41 -11.96 -25.57
CA LYS A 165 39.14 -12.95 -26.63
C LYS A 165 38.00 -12.50 -27.56
N VAL A 166 36.95 -11.86 -27.03
CA VAL A 166 35.86 -11.29 -27.84
C VAL A 166 36.39 -10.14 -28.70
N ILE A 167 37.21 -9.23 -28.14
CA ILE A 167 37.82 -8.13 -28.90
C ILE A 167 38.75 -8.67 -29.99
N ALA A 168 39.51 -9.72 -29.72
CA ALA A 168 40.38 -10.36 -30.71
C ALA A 168 39.63 -11.07 -31.86
N SER A 169 38.34 -11.39 -31.70
CA SER A 169 37.51 -11.96 -32.77
C SER A 169 36.60 -10.95 -33.48
N LEU A 170 36.54 -9.70 -33.01
CA LEU A 170 35.78 -8.63 -33.66
C LEU A 170 36.56 -8.03 -34.85
N PRO A 171 35.87 -7.64 -35.94
CA PRO A 171 36.47 -6.83 -37.00
C PRO A 171 37.04 -5.51 -36.44
N LYS A 172 38.20 -5.09 -36.96
CA LYS A 172 39.00 -3.96 -36.42
C LYS A 172 38.26 -2.62 -36.34
N ASP A 173 37.18 -2.47 -37.11
CA ASP A 173 36.35 -1.25 -37.21
C ASP A 173 34.92 -1.43 -36.64
N TYR A 174 34.67 -2.48 -35.84
CA TYR A 174 33.32 -2.83 -35.36
C TYR A 174 32.69 -1.78 -34.42
N ILE A 175 33.53 -1.02 -33.71
CA ILE A 175 33.15 0.10 -32.84
C ILE A 175 34.02 1.30 -33.22
N LYS A 176 33.38 2.34 -33.75
CA LYS A 176 34.03 3.56 -34.24
C LYS A 176 33.82 4.80 -33.37
N LEU A 177 33.07 4.64 -32.27
CA LEU A 177 32.52 5.75 -31.46
C LEU A 177 33.16 5.90 -30.07
N ALA A 178 34.14 5.08 -29.73
CA ALA A 178 34.80 5.08 -28.42
C ALA A 178 36.28 4.75 -28.58
N ASP A 179 37.14 5.49 -27.87
CA ASP A 179 38.59 5.26 -27.83
C ASP A 179 38.95 3.93 -27.15
N ASP A 180 38.04 3.41 -26.31
CA ASP A 180 38.08 2.06 -25.74
C ASP A 180 36.95 1.19 -26.30
N VAL A 181 37.34 0.05 -26.86
CA VAL A 181 36.44 -0.97 -27.42
C VAL A 181 35.59 -1.62 -26.31
N ILE A 182 36.09 -1.75 -25.08
CA ILE A 182 35.33 -2.31 -23.95
C ILE A 182 34.19 -1.36 -23.57
N ALA A 183 34.48 -0.07 -23.33
CA ALA A 183 33.47 0.95 -23.08
C ALA A 183 32.41 1.01 -24.20
N GLY A 184 32.83 0.99 -25.46
CA GLY A 184 31.90 0.95 -26.60
C GLY A 184 31.04 -0.32 -26.66
N LEU A 185 31.59 -1.49 -26.32
CA LEU A 185 30.83 -2.75 -26.18
C LEU A 185 29.80 -2.64 -25.05
N MET A 186 30.18 -2.10 -23.89
CA MET A 186 29.29 -1.94 -22.74
C MET A 186 28.14 -0.95 -23.03
N MET A 187 28.42 0.20 -23.65
CA MET A 187 27.38 1.15 -24.07
C MET A 187 26.39 0.49 -25.04
N ARG A 188 26.90 -0.17 -26.10
CA ARG A 188 26.05 -0.85 -27.08
C ARG A 188 25.25 -2.00 -26.47
N TYR A 189 25.84 -2.75 -25.54
CA TYR A 189 25.12 -3.78 -24.78
C TYR A 189 23.97 -3.17 -23.97
N ASN A 190 24.23 -2.11 -23.20
CA ASN A 190 23.20 -1.45 -22.37
C ASN A 190 22.03 -0.96 -23.23
N THR A 191 22.30 -0.21 -24.31
CA THR A 191 21.24 0.28 -25.21
C THR A 191 20.44 -0.86 -25.84
N LEU A 192 21.07 -1.94 -26.27
CA LEU A 192 20.37 -3.11 -26.82
C LEU A 192 19.55 -3.85 -25.74
N TYR A 193 20.09 -3.98 -24.53
CA TYR A 193 19.42 -4.63 -23.39
C TYR A 193 18.20 -3.83 -22.92
N GLU A 194 18.32 -2.51 -22.79
CA GLU A 194 17.24 -1.58 -22.46
C GLU A 194 16.15 -1.61 -23.53
N THR A 195 16.53 -1.53 -24.81
CA THR A 195 15.58 -1.62 -25.94
C THR A 195 14.86 -2.98 -25.94
N ASN A 196 15.58 -4.09 -25.73
CA ASN A 196 14.99 -5.43 -25.66
C ASN A 196 14.03 -5.59 -24.46
N SER A 197 14.37 -4.99 -23.30
CA SER A 197 13.53 -4.96 -22.10
C SER A 197 12.24 -4.18 -22.33
N SER A 198 12.30 -3.02 -22.98
CA SER A 198 11.13 -2.23 -23.35
C SER A 198 10.24 -2.96 -24.36
N LEU A 199 10.81 -3.52 -25.44
CA LEU A 199 10.07 -4.30 -26.44
C LEU A 199 9.40 -5.55 -25.84
N ARG A 200 10.01 -6.20 -24.84
CA ARG A 200 9.37 -7.32 -24.12
C ARG A 200 8.14 -6.87 -23.32
N LYS A 201 8.21 -5.73 -22.62
CA LYS A 201 7.08 -5.17 -21.87
C LYS A 201 5.95 -4.75 -22.80
N GLU A 202 6.27 -4.18 -23.95
CA GLU A 202 5.29 -3.84 -24.98
C GLU A 202 4.64 -5.10 -25.57
N MET A 203 5.42 -6.12 -25.89
CA MET A 203 4.90 -7.43 -26.34
C MET A 203 4.00 -8.10 -25.29
N GLU A 204 4.36 -8.02 -24.01
CA GLU A 204 3.57 -8.54 -22.89
C GLU A 204 2.23 -7.77 -22.76
N ALA A 205 2.26 -6.44 -22.80
CA ALA A 205 1.06 -5.60 -22.80
C ALA A 205 0.15 -5.88 -24.02
N LYS A 206 0.71 -6.01 -25.23
CA LYS A 206 -0.06 -6.37 -26.43
C LYS A 206 -0.60 -7.80 -26.40
N SER A 207 0.11 -8.74 -25.77
CA SER A 207 -0.42 -10.09 -25.52
C SER A 207 -1.61 -10.06 -24.58
N GLU A 208 -1.62 -9.17 -23.58
CA GLU A 208 -2.73 -9.01 -22.64
C GLU A 208 -3.94 -8.29 -23.28
N GLU A 209 -3.72 -7.24 -24.07
CA GLU A 209 -4.76 -6.61 -24.89
C GLU A 209 -5.47 -7.63 -25.80
N VAL A 210 -4.70 -8.49 -26.47
CA VAL A 210 -5.24 -9.58 -27.31
C VAL A 210 -5.99 -10.62 -26.46
N ARG A 211 -5.51 -10.96 -25.26
CA ARG A 211 -6.18 -11.90 -24.35
C ARG A 211 -7.55 -11.37 -23.90
N ILE A 212 -7.64 -10.07 -23.60
CA ILE A 212 -8.88 -9.38 -23.22
C ILE A 212 -9.85 -9.38 -24.41
N ALA A 213 -9.43 -8.89 -25.58
CA ALA A 213 -10.27 -8.85 -26.78
C ALA A 213 -10.78 -10.24 -27.22
N GLN A 214 -9.98 -11.30 -27.04
CA GLN A 214 -10.43 -12.68 -27.26
C GLN A 214 -11.44 -13.18 -26.23
N SER A 215 -11.43 -12.65 -25.00
CA SER A 215 -12.44 -12.94 -23.98
C SER A 215 -13.74 -12.23 -24.32
N ASP A 216 -13.68 -10.95 -24.66
CA ASP A 216 -14.84 -10.12 -25.01
C ASP A 216 -15.55 -10.66 -26.26
N LEU A 217 -14.79 -11.09 -27.28
CA LEU A 217 -15.34 -11.75 -28.46
C LEU A 217 -16.09 -13.05 -28.11
N LYS A 218 -15.58 -13.86 -27.17
CA LYS A 218 -16.28 -15.08 -26.71
C LYS A 218 -17.56 -14.74 -25.97
N HIS A 219 -17.54 -13.73 -25.09
CA HIS A 219 -18.76 -13.25 -24.40
C HIS A 219 -19.80 -12.72 -25.40
N LEU A 220 -19.39 -11.96 -26.42
CA LEU A 220 -20.29 -11.44 -27.44
C LEU A 220 -20.90 -12.56 -28.31
N VAL A 221 -20.11 -13.56 -28.70
CA VAL A 221 -20.59 -14.74 -29.44
C VAL A 221 -21.60 -15.55 -28.61
N GLU A 222 -21.35 -15.74 -27.32
CA GLU A 222 -22.30 -16.48 -26.46
C GLU A 222 -23.57 -15.66 -26.16
N ALA A 223 -23.46 -14.35 -25.94
CA ALA A 223 -24.63 -13.47 -25.82
C ALA A 223 -25.50 -13.49 -27.09
N HIS A 224 -24.88 -13.48 -28.28
CA HIS A 224 -25.58 -13.63 -29.55
C HIS A 224 -26.21 -15.04 -29.71
N ARG A 225 -25.53 -16.10 -29.25
CA ARG A 225 -26.07 -17.47 -29.23
C ARG A 225 -27.33 -17.57 -28.36
N ILE A 226 -27.32 -16.96 -27.17
CA ILE A 226 -28.46 -16.91 -26.24
C ILE A 226 -29.62 -16.14 -26.87
N LEU A 227 -29.35 -14.98 -27.50
CA LEU A 227 -30.37 -14.19 -28.20
C LEU A 227 -31.01 -14.98 -29.36
N LEU A 228 -30.20 -15.66 -30.17
CA LEU A 228 -30.67 -16.50 -31.27
C LEU A 228 -31.51 -17.69 -30.76
N PHE A 229 -31.13 -18.31 -29.64
CA PHE A 229 -31.92 -19.37 -29.01
C PHE A 229 -33.29 -18.85 -28.54
N GLY A 230 -33.33 -17.68 -27.87
CA GLY A 230 -34.58 -17.04 -27.46
C GLY A 230 -35.49 -16.72 -28.65
N LYS A 231 -34.93 -16.16 -29.74
CA LYS A 231 -35.70 -15.87 -30.95
C LYS A 231 -36.18 -17.12 -31.70
N ASN A 232 -35.45 -18.24 -31.62
CA ASN A 232 -35.92 -19.52 -32.15
C ASN A 232 -37.04 -20.14 -31.30
N SER A 233 -37.06 -19.92 -29.97
CA SER A 233 -38.19 -20.31 -29.11
C SER A 233 -39.45 -19.54 -29.49
N GLU A 234 -39.36 -18.21 -29.53
CA GLU A 234 -40.45 -17.30 -29.95
C GLU A 234 -40.99 -17.66 -31.35
N LEU A 235 -40.11 -18.00 -32.29
CA LEU A 235 -40.50 -18.46 -33.62
C LEU A 235 -41.26 -19.81 -33.58
N SER A 236 -40.83 -20.75 -32.73
CA SER A 236 -41.48 -22.05 -32.56
C SER A 236 -42.85 -21.93 -31.87
N GLU A 237 -42.97 -21.05 -30.88
CA GLU A 237 -44.23 -20.68 -30.22
C GLU A 237 -45.21 -20.05 -31.24
N LEU A 238 -44.74 -19.14 -32.11
CA LEU A 238 -45.55 -18.58 -33.20
C LEU A 238 -45.95 -19.63 -34.25
N TYR A 239 -45.09 -20.59 -34.58
CA TYR A 239 -45.45 -21.70 -35.48
C TYR A 239 -46.53 -22.59 -34.89
N THR A 240 -46.37 -23.07 -33.65
CA THR A 240 -47.38 -23.90 -32.98
C THR A 240 -48.71 -23.18 -32.75
N HIS A 241 -48.67 -21.86 -32.47
CA HIS A 241 -49.89 -21.06 -32.42
C HIS A 241 -50.58 -20.97 -33.79
N ARG A 242 -49.82 -20.75 -34.87
CA ARG A 242 -50.34 -20.73 -36.25
C ARG A 242 -50.91 -22.07 -36.67
N GLU A 243 -50.27 -23.17 -36.30
CA GLU A 243 -50.71 -24.55 -36.57
C GLU A 243 -52.08 -24.79 -35.91
N LYS A 244 -52.22 -24.49 -34.61
CA LYS A 244 -53.51 -24.54 -33.91
C LYS A 244 -54.61 -23.69 -34.58
N MET A 245 -54.30 -22.45 -34.97
CA MET A 245 -55.26 -21.59 -35.68
C MET A 245 -55.64 -22.13 -37.06
N ASN A 246 -54.71 -22.80 -37.76
CA ASN A 246 -54.99 -23.51 -39.01
C ASN A 246 -55.93 -24.70 -38.79
N ASP A 247 -55.71 -25.49 -37.72
CA ASP A 247 -56.51 -26.68 -37.45
C ASP A 247 -57.94 -26.30 -37.05
N GLU A 248 -58.10 -25.23 -36.26
CA GLU A 248 -59.41 -24.62 -35.96
C GLU A 248 -60.11 -24.14 -37.25
N TYR A 249 -59.37 -23.50 -38.17
CA TYR A 249 -59.91 -23.08 -39.47
C TYR A 249 -60.31 -24.28 -40.35
N GLN A 250 -59.48 -25.33 -40.44
CA GLN A 250 -59.78 -26.52 -41.24
C GLN A 250 -60.98 -27.29 -40.67
N GLY A 251 -61.10 -27.39 -39.33
CA GLY A 251 -62.27 -27.96 -38.68
C GLY A 251 -63.56 -27.18 -38.98
N ALA A 252 -63.51 -25.85 -38.93
CA ALA A 252 -64.63 -24.99 -39.32
C ALA A 252 -64.99 -25.14 -40.82
N GLN A 253 -63.99 -25.25 -41.70
CA GLN A 253 -64.20 -25.48 -43.13
C GLN A 253 -64.84 -26.85 -43.41
N GLN A 254 -64.39 -27.91 -42.75
CA GLN A 254 -65.00 -29.25 -42.86
C GLN A 254 -66.44 -29.26 -42.35
N SER A 255 -66.72 -28.58 -41.23
CA SER A 255 -68.08 -28.43 -40.70
C SER A 255 -69.00 -27.67 -41.67
N LEU A 256 -68.48 -26.63 -42.34
CA LEU A 256 -69.24 -25.88 -43.35
C LEU A 256 -69.56 -26.74 -44.58
N VAL A 257 -68.61 -27.54 -45.07
CA VAL A 257 -68.82 -28.46 -46.20
C VAL A 257 -69.86 -29.53 -45.83
N HIS A 258 -69.75 -30.15 -44.65
CA HIS A 258 -70.72 -31.13 -44.18
C HIS A 258 -72.14 -30.54 -44.08
N SER A 259 -72.27 -29.34 -43.52
CA SER A 259 -73.56 -28.64 -43.41
C SER A 259 -74.14 -28.23 -44.77
N HIS A 260 -73.29 -27.85 -45.74
CA HIS A 260 -73.70 -27.60 -47.11
C HIS A 260 -74.22 -28.87 -47.79
N ASP A 261 -73.53 -30.00 -47.62
CA ASP A 261 -73.91 -31.25 -48.26
C ASP A 261 -75.19 -31.84 -47.64
N ASP A 262 -75.38 -31.72 -46.32
CA ASP A 262 -76.64 -32.02 -45.65
C ASP A 262 -77.80 -31.18 -46.21
N LEU A 263 -77.59 -29.87 -46.41
CA LEU A 263 -78.57 -28.98 -47.03
C LEU A 263 -78.83 -29.35 -48.50
N ALA A 264 -77.81 -29.75 -49.25
CA ALA A 264 -77.95 -30.23 -50.62
C ALA A 264 -78.77 -31.53 -50.69
N HIS A 265 -78.57 -32.45 -49.73
CA HIS A 265 -79.39 -33.65 -49.56
C HIS A 265 -80.85 -33.30 -49.21
N GLN A 266 -81.10 -32.37 -48.29
CA GLN A 266 -82.45 -31.88 -47.98
C GLN A 266 -83.14 -31.26 -49.21
N ILE A 267 -82.42 -30.44 -49.98
CA ILE A 267 -82.92 -29.84 -51.23
C ILE A 267 -83.20 -30.93 -52.29
N SER A 268 -82.39 -31.99 -52.36
CA SER A 268 -82.63 -33.14 -53.26
C SER A 268 -83.88 -33.93 -52.88
N ASN A 269 -84.11 -34.14 -51.58
CA ASN A 269 -85.34 -34.73 -51.05
C ASN A 269 -86.55 -33.86 -51.37
N PHE A 270 -86.47 -32.53 -51.18
CA PHE A 270 -87.55 -31.59 -51.51
C PHE A 270 -87.85 -31.54 -53.02
N LYS A 271 -86.82 -31.57 -53.89
CA LYS A 271 -86.97 -31.72 -55.35
C LYS A 271 -87.65 -33.04 -55.72
N THR A 272 -87.42 -34.11 -54.96
CA THR A 272 -88.08 -35.41 -55.14
C THR A 272 -89.54 -35.36 -54.72
N VAL A 273 -89.87 -34.70 -53.60
CA VAL A 273 -91.26 -34.43 -53.20
C VAL A 273 -91.98 -33.58 -54.25
N ILE A 274 -91.37 -32.49 -54.75
CA ILE A 274 -91.93 -31.69 -55.86
C ILE A 274 -92.14 -32.53 -57.12
N ARG A 275 -91.22 -33.43 -57.47
CA ARG A 275 -91.41 -34.35 -58.62
C ARG A 275 -92.60 -35.30 -58.40
N SER A 276 -92.81 -35.79 -57.19
CA SER A 276 -93.97 -36.61 -56.83
C SER A 276 -95.28 -35.80 -56.86
N ILE A 277 -95.28 -34.56 -56.36
CA ILE A 277 -96.42 -33.63 -56.47
C ILE A 277 -96.72 -33.37 -57.95
N ASN A 278 -95.75 -32.98 -58.77
CA ASN A 278 -95.94 -32.73 -60.19
C ASN A 278 -96.41 -33.98 -60.96
N ASN A 279 -96.05 -35.19 -60.52
CA ASN A 279 -96.59 -36.44 -61.07
C ASN A 279 -98.07 -36.62 -60.68
N LEU A 280 -98.44 -36.35 -59.42
CA LEU A 280 -99.83 -36.37 -58.95
C LEU A 280 -100.69 -35.27 -59.60
N THR A 281 -100.21 -34.03 -59.69
CA THR A 281 -100.85 -32.93 -60.43
C THR A 281 -100.99 -33.26 -61.91
N GLY A 282 -99.94 -33.81 -62.54
CA GLY A 282 -100.00 -34.29 -63.92
C GLY A 282 -100.96 -35.47 -64.11
N LYS A 283 -101.23 -36.29 -63.09
CA LYS A 283 -102.32 -37.28 -63.11
C LYS A 283 -103.68 -36.61 -62.95
N LEU A 284 -103.84 -35.72 -61.98
CA LEU A 284 -105.08 -34.97 -61.71
C LEU A 284 -105.53 -34.14 -62.91
N VAL A 285 -104.64 -33.43 -63.61
CA VAL A 285 -104.97 -32.73 -64.86
C VAL A 285 -105.50 -33.72 -65.90
N ARG A 286 -104.82 -34.87 -66.10
CA ARG A 286 -105.28 -35.98 -66.96
C ARG A 286 -106.49 -36.76 -66.42
N SER A 287 -107.05 -36.39 -65.26
CA SER A 287 -108.29 -36.97 -64.70
C SER A 287 -109.44 -35.96 -64.63
N TYR A 288 -109.13 -34.66 -64.63
CA TYR A 288 -110.11 -33.56 -64.76
C TYR A 288 -110.28 -33.06 -66.20
N GLU A 289 -109.46 -33.52 -67.14
CA GLU A 289 -109.58 -33.25 -68.59
C GLU A 289 -109.98 -34.52 -69.37
N PRO A 290 -111.27 -34.90 -69.40
CA PRO A 290 -111.77 -36.01 -70.21
C PRO A 290 -111.90 -35.61 -71.69
N GLU A 291 -111.05 -36.20 -72.53
CA GLU A 291 -111.15 -36.39 -73.99
C GLU A 291 -111.86 -35.31 -74.86
N ILE A 292 -111.11 -34.36 -75.41
CA ILE A 292 -111.48 -33.72 -76.70
C ILE A 292 -110.24 -33.61 -77.63
N GLY A 293 -110.24 -34.33 -78.76
CA GLY A 293 -109.12 -34.44 -79.70
C GLY A 293 -108.81 -33.14 -80.48
N GLY A 294 -107.93 -32.30 -79.94
CA GLY A 294 -107.70 -30.92 -80.38
C GLY A 294 -106.78 -30.69 -81.59
N MET A 295 -107.10 -31.20 -82.79
CA MET A 295 -106.42 -30.73 -84.05
C MET A 295 -107.24 -30.83 -85.36
N GLN A 296 -108.49 -31.32 -85.36
CA GLN A 296 -109.25 -31.51 -86.62
C GLN A 296 -110.53 -30.66 -86.76
N LEU A 297 -111.01 -30.00 -85.71
CA LEU A 297 -112.31 -29.32 -85.74
C LEU A 297 -112.29 -28.00 -86.54
N LEU A 298 -111.22 -27.21 -86.40
CA LEU A 298 -111.13 -25.86 -86.99
C LEU A 298 -111.19 -25.90 -88.54
N THR A 299 -110.44 -26.82 -89.14
CA THR A 299 -110.40 -27.05 -90.60
C THR A 299 -111.76 -27.46 -91.16
N LYS A 300 -112.55 -28.22 -90.38
CA LYS A 300 -113.89 -28.69 -90.79
C LYS A 300 -114.94 -27.57 -90.72
N VAL A 301 -114.79 -26.62 -89.78
CA VAL A 301 -115.68 -25.45 -89.66
C VAL A 301 -115.40 -24.39 -90.73
N HIS A 302 -114.14 -24.22 -91.16
CA HIS A 302 -113.80 -23.25 -92.20
C HIS A 302 -114.36 -23.63 -93.58
N ASN A 303 -114.52 -24.93 -93.86
CA ASN A 303 -114.98 -25.45 -95.14
C ASN A 303 -116.51 -25.63 -95.25
N MET A 304 -117.30 -25.13 -94.28
CA MET A 304 -118.76 -25.14 -94.33
C MET A 304 -119.34 -23.80 -94.81
N SER A 305 -120.41 -23.88 -95.62
CA SER A 305 -121.11 -22.69 -96.12
C SER A 305 -121.73 -21.86 -94.98
N LEU A 306 -121.87 -20.55 -95.19
CA LEU A 306 -122.29 -19.61 -94.15
C LEU A 306 -123.65 -19.97 -93.51
N PRO A 307 -124.70 -20.38 -94.26
CA PRO A 307 -125.98 -20.77 -93.66
C PRO A 307 -125.86 -22.00 -92.75
N SER A 308 -125.03 -22.99 -93.11
CA SER A 308 -124.79 -24.19 -92.29
C SER A 308 -124.08 -23.83 -90.97
N ARG A 309 -123.17 -22.85 -91.00
CA ARG A 309 -122.47 -22.36 -89.80
C ARG A 309 -123.40 -21.63 -88.84
N ILE A 310 -124.39 -20.88 -89.35
CA ILE A 310 -125.39 -20.18 -88.53
C ILE A 310 -126.29 -21.19 -87.80
N ARG A 311 -126.86 -22.18 -88.50
CA ARG A 311 -127.67 -23.24 -87.87
C ARG A 311 -126.94 -23.97 -86.74
N LEU A 312 -125.67 -24.33 -86.96
CA LEU A 312 -124.86 -25.02 -85.94
C LEU A 312 -124.63 -24.15 -84.68
N ILE A 313 -124.60 -22.82 -84.83
CA ILE A 313 -124.52 -21.88 -83.71
C ILE A 313 -125.87 -21.79 -82.99
N GLU A 314 -126.99 -21.75 -83.71
CA GLU A 314 -128.34 -21.75 -83.11
C GLU A 314 -128.60 -23.03 -82.29
N GLU A 315 -128.31 -24.21 -82.85
CA GLU A 315 -128.42 -25.49 -82.15
C GLU A 315 -127.53 -25.56 -80.90
N ARG A 316 -126.26 -25.15 -81.00
CA ARG A 316 -125.36 -25.10 -79.82
C ARG A 316 -125.79 -24.07 -78.78
N THR A 317 -126.39 -22.96 -79.18
CA THR A 317 -126.87 -21.93 -78.24
C THR A 317 -128.11 -22.41 -77.49
N LEU A 318 -129.00 -23.15 -78.15
CA LEU A 318 -130.12 -23.86 -77.51
C LEU A 318 -129.61 -24.95 -76.55
N ALA A 319 -128.65 -25.77 -76.97
CA ALA A 319 -128.05 -26.80 -76.12
C ALA A 319 -127.38 -26.22 -74.86
N MET A 320 -126.62 -25.13 -74.99
CA MET A 320 -126.02 -24.46 -73.82
C MET A 320 -127.05 -23.83 -72.88
N ARG A 321 -128.17 -23.28 -73.40
CA ARG A 321 -129.29 -22.84 -72.55
C ARG A 321 -129.89 -24.03 -71.78
N SER A 322 -130.08 -25.18 -72.43
CA SER A 322 -130.57 -26.40 -71.79
C SER A 322 -129.64 -26.87 -70.65
N ILE A 323 -128.32 -26.86 -70.87
CA ILE A 323 -127.32 -27.28 -69.87
C ILE A 323 -127.27 -26.29 -68.68
N ILE A 324 -127.36 -24.99 -68.94
CA ILE A 324 -127.42 -23.96 -67.88
C ILE A 324 -128.70 -24.10 -67.06
N SER A 325 -129.84 -24.38 -67.70
CA SER A 325 -131.10 -24.68 -66.99
C SER A 325 -131.01 -25.96 -66.15
N GLN A 326 -130.30 -27.00 -66.62
CA GLN A 326 -130.11 -28.24 -65.87
C GLN A 326 -129.23 -28.03 -64.62
N LEU A 327 -128.10 -27.34 -64.78
CA LEU A 327 -127.20 -26.99 -63.66
C LEU A 327 -127.88 -26.07 -62.63
N ALA A 328 -128.83 -25.23 -63.05
CA ALA A 328 -129.64 -24.43 -62.13
C ALA A 328 -130.66 -25.25 -61.31
N CYS A 329 -130.93 -26.51 -61.67
CA CYS A 329 -131.77 -27.42 -60.88
C CYS A 329 -130.96 -28.32 -59.94
N ASP A 330 -129.81 -28.83 -60.39
CA ASP A 330 -129.06 -29.86 -59.65
C ASP A 330 -128.16 -29.29 -58.53
N THR A 331 -127.74 -28.02 -58.61
CA THR A 331 -127.04 -27.31 -57.53
C THR A 331 -127.90 -26.21 -56.92
N GLY A 332 -128.88 -26.62 -56.11
CA GLY A 332 -129.63 -25.70 -55.26
C GLY A 332 -128.73 -24.96 -54.26
N THR A 333 -128.93 -23.65 -54.15
CA THR A 333 -128.15 -22.69 -53.34
C THR A 333 -126.76 -22.32 -53.92
N LEU A 334 -126.66 -21.06 -54.37
CA LEU A 334 -125.39 -20.34 -54.51
C LEU A 334 -125.01 -19.70 -53.17
N PRO A 335 -123.84 -20.02 -52.60
CA PRO A 335 -123.14 -19.02 -51.78
C PRO A 335 -121.61 -19.10 -51.86
N ILE A 336 -120.96 -17.96 -52.12
CA ILE A 336 -119.69 -17.62 -51.44
C ILE A 336 -119.83 -16.17 -50.96
N SER A 337 -119.68 -15.97 -49.65
CA SER A 337 -119.86 -14.67 -48.99
C SER A 337 -118.78 -14.43 -47.93
N THR A 338 -118.21 -13.23 -47.95
CA THR A 338 -117.68 -12.46 -46.80
C THR A 338 -116.67 -13.06 -45.80
N CYS A 339 -115.47 -12.45 -45.79
CA CYS A 339 -114.65 -12.08 -44.60
C CYS A 339 -113.99 -13.23 -43.79
N CYS A 340 -112.83 -13.08 -43.13
CA CYS A 340 -112.27 -11.93 -42.39
C CYS A 340 -110.72 -11.76 -42.46
N ARG A 341 -110.23 -10.71 -41.80
CA ARG A 341 -108.85 -10.27 -41.43
C ARG A 341 -108.95 -9.76 -39.95
N PRO A 342 -107.91 -9.33 -39.19
CA PRO A 342 -106.44 -9.44 -39.27
C PRO A 342 -105.81 -10.02 -37.97
N GLU A 343 -104.47 -9.92 -37.78
CA GLU A 343 -103.87 -9.13 -36.68
C GLU A 343 -102.35 -8.87 -36.87
N LEU A 344 -101.68 -8.18 -35.93
CA LEU A 344 -100.40 -7.46 -36.08
C LEU A 344 -99.61 -7.33 -34.76
N GLU A 345 -98.27 -7.48 -34.81
CA GLU A 345 -97.28 -6.94 -33.83
C GLU A 345 -97.38 -7.44 -32.35
N PRO A 346 -96.47 -7.12 -31.38
CA PRO A 346 -95.42 -6.07 -31.39
C PRO A 346 -93.97 -6.42 -30.96
N ALA A 347 -93.04 -5.78 -31.69
CA ALA A 347 -91.83 -5.05 -31.27
C ALA A 347 -91.17 -5.15 -29.86
N HIS A 348 -89.82 -5.31 -29.90
CA HIS A 348 -88.77 -4.63 -29.10
C HIS A 348 -88.65 -4.86 -27.56
N PRO A 349 -87.55 -4.42 -26.89
CA PRO A 349 -86.25 -3.87 -27.36
C PRO A 349 -85.10 -4.93 -27.25
N THR A 350 -83.83 -4.78 -26.81
CA THR A 350 -83.00 -3.67 -26.27
C THR A 350 -81.51 -3.76 -26.69
N ALA A 351 -80.53 -3.31 -25.88
CA ALA A 351 -79.42 -2.46 -26.37
C ALA A 351 -78.16 -2.36 -25.46
N VAL A 352 -77.13 -1.61 -25.91
CA VAL A 352 -75.90 -1.15 -25.17
C VAL A 352 -74.87 -2.29 -24.91
N THR A 353 -73.54 -2.14 -24.90
CA THR A 353 -72.51 -1.05 -25.05
C THR A 353 -71.47 -1.54 -26.11
N ALA A 354 -70.81 -0.76 -26.98
CA ALA A 354 -70.04 0.51 -26.89
C ALA A 354 -68.61 0.39 -26.32
N ALA A 355 -67.71 1.32 -26.74
CA ALA A 355 -66.25 1.39 -26.47
C ALA A 355 -65.36 0.35 -27.21
N SER A 356 -64.07 0.58 -27.47
CA SER A 356 -63.33 1.84 -27.69
C SER A 356 -62.02 1.54 -28.43
N ALA A 357 -61.58 2.51 -29.21
CA ALA A 357 -60.34 2.59 -29.96
C ALA A 357 -59.05 2.61 -29.13
N SER A 358 -57.95 2.26 -29.81
CA SER A 358 -56.61 2.88 -29.69
C SER A 358 -55.92 2.93 -28.31
N GLU A 359 -55.08 1.94 -28.04
CA GLU A 359 -53.82 2.16 -27.31
C GLU A 359 -52.63 1.61 -28.11
N PHE A 360 -51.92 2.52 -28.80
CA PHE A 360 -50.61 2.26 -29.42
C PHE A 360 -49.55 3.04 -28.65
N THR A 361 -49.22 2.61 -27.42
CA THR A 361 -48.26 3.30 -26.56
C THR A 361 -47.19 2.35 -26.02
N LEU A 362 -46.10 2.31 -26.77
CA LEU A 362 -44.71 2.02 -26.37
C LEU A 362 -44.41 1.68 -24.90
N LEU A 363 -43.70 0.56 -24.75
CA LEU A 363 -42.57 0.39 -23.83
C LEU A 363 -41.77 1.70 -23.65
N SER A 364 -41.86 2.34 -22.48
CA SER A 364 -40.89 3.36 -22.05
C SER A 364 -40.98 3.66 -20.55
N LYS A 365 -40.32 2.84 -19.71
CA LYS A 365 -39.68 3.27 -18.44
C LYS A 365 -38.95 2.12 -17.74
N LEU A 366 -37.67 1.95 -18.09
CA LEU A 366 -36.59 1.60 -17.16
C LEU A 366 -35.23 1.85 -17.85
N THR A 367 -34.17 2.01 -17.05
CA THR A 367 -32.76 2.17 -17.50
C THR A 367 -32.48 3.21 -18.59
N SER A 368 -32.56 4.50 -18.23
CA SER A 368 -31.62 5.50 -18.76
C SER A 368 -30.50 5.70 -17.73
N ALA A 369 -29.29 5.27 -18.06
CA ALA A 369 -28.09 5.46 -17.24
C ALA A 369 -26.99 6.12 -18.08
N GLN A 370 -26.11 6.87 -17.41
CA GLN A 370 -24.89 7.47 -17.94
C GLN A 370 -25.01 8.45 -19.11
N SER A 371 -25.02 9.75 -18.78
CA SER A 371 -24.33 10.76 -19.59
C SER A 371 -23.91 11.96 -18.73
N ASP A 372 -22.98 11.74 -17.78
CA ASP A 372 -22.46 12.81 -16.91
C ASP A 372 -21.03 12.52 -16.37
N VAL A 373 -20.04 12.45 -17.27
CA VAL A 373 -18.64 12.88 -17.04
C VAL A 373 -18.08 13.34 -18.40
N ALA A 374 -17.82 14.63 -18.54
CA ALA A 374 -17.18 15.20 -19.73
C ALA A 374 -16.35 16.47 -19.41
N GLN A 375 -15.58 16.42 -18.31
CA GLN A 375 -14.47 17.31 -17.97
C GLN A 375 -13.54 16.62 -16.95
#